data_AF-A0A2D5G8J1-F1
#
_entry.id   AF-A0A2D5G8J1-F1
#
_cell.length_a   1.000
_cell.length_b   1.000
_cell.length_c   1.000
_cell.angle_alpha   90.00
_cell.angle_beta   90.00
_cell.angle_gamma   90.00
#
_symmetry.space_group_name_H-M   'P 1'
#
loop_
_entity.id
_entity.type
_entity.pdbx_description
1 polymer ?
#
loop_
_entity_poly.entity_id
_entity_poly.type
_entity_poly.pdbx_seq_one_letter_code
_entity_poly.pdbx_strand_id
1 'polypeptide(L)'
;SIKNLDLKNTKNLDKLLENSDILSDIIDAELFITLKLNYQRINKLSSSVYISSEIYNTQTKNYISTWSTPRKIIRYPKDCDDICENLMLSEKVILLSDQLGNSILRILDAKLKEQKNYSNISKVYNFKFYDFKDKDIIYLTDIMVNEFPGFIKITNEQSFGKQNSWSYYSSTDLLKLKKWLMISLSDIDLNIDKDYELSVSDNNIFVKKFPSFNSIGSKGNTKKFN
;
A
#
# COMPACT_ATOMS: atom_id res chain seq x y z
N SER A 1 -25.76 -3.42 16.69
CA SER A 1 -25.21 -4.27 17.77
C SER A 1 -23.70 -4.11 17.73
N ILE A 2 -23.12 -3.36 18.66
CA ILE A 2 -21.68 -3.07 18.70
C ILE A 2 -20.99 -4.38 19.12
N LYS A 3 -20.26 -5.01 18.20
CA LYS A 3 -19.41 -6.15 18.54
C LYS A 3 -18.37 -5.66 19.54
N ASN A 4 -18.44 -6.14 20.78
CA ASN A 4 -17.37 -5.99 21.76
C ASN A 4 -16.11 -6.66 21.19
N LEU A 5 -15.25 -5.86 20.54
CA LEU A 5 -13.90 -6.27 20.22
C LEU A 5 -13.11 -6.26 21.52
N ASP A 6 -12.85 -7.46 22.07
CA ASP A 6 -11.94 -7.64 23.20
C ASP A 6 -10.49 -7.41 22.72
N LEU A 7 -10.13 -6.13 22.58
CA LEU A 7 -8.79 -5.67 22.21
C LEU A 7 -7.74 -5.96 23.29
N LYS A 8 -8.15 -6.35 24.51
CA LYS A 8 -7.22 -6.58 25.62
C LYS A 8 -6.33 -7.80 25.42
N ASN A 9 -6.71 -8.75 24.57
CA ASN A 9 -5.98 -10.01 24.36
C ASN A 9 -5.39 -10.17 22.96
N THR A 10 -5.53 -9.18 22.07
CA THR A 10 -5.04 -9.29 20.69
C THR A 10 -3.58 -8.89 20.59
N LYS A 11 -2.66 -9.85 20.77
CA LYS A 11 -1.20 -9.64 20.57
C LYS A 11 -0.76 -9.64 19.11
N ASN A 12 -1.67 -9.98 18.18
CA ASN A 12 -1.33 -10.14 16.77
C ASN A 12 -1.80 -8.93 15.97
N LEU A 13 -0.84 -8.21 15.39
CA LEU A 13 -1.05 -7.02 14.58
C LEU A 13 -1.90 -7.32 13.33
N ASP A 14 -1.75 -8.51 12.75
CA ASP A 14 -2.53 -8.93 11.58
C ASP A 14 -4.03 -8.96 11.90
N LYS A 15 -4.41 -9.41 13.10
CA LYS A 15 -5.81 -9.41 13.55
C LYS A 15 -6.36 -8.01 13.82
N LEU A 16 -5.52 -7.06 14.25
CA LEU A 16 -5.93 -5.67 14.42
C LEU A 16 -6.17 -5.00 13.07
N LEU A 17 -5.32 -5.29 12.08
CA LEU A 17 -5.42 -4.75 10.72
C LEU A 17 -6.54 -5.39 9.90
N GLU A 18 -6.80 -6.70 10.06
CA GLU A 18 -7.97 -7.39 9.49
C GLU A 18 -9.30 -6.81 9.97
N ASN A 19 -9.33 -6.19 11.15
CA ASN A 19 -10.50 -5.50 11.71
C ASN A 19 -10.38 -3.96 11.61
N SER A 20 -9.48 -3.45 10.76
CA SER A 20 -9.24 -2.00 10.60
C SER A 20 -10.50 -1.23 10.25
N ASP A 21 -11.41 -1.81 9.45
CA ASP A 21 -12.71 -1.23 9.11
C ASP A 21 -13.58 -0.97 10.36
N ILE A 22 -13.54 -1.88 11.34
CA ILE A 22 -14.30 -1.74 12.59
C ILE A 22 -13.62 -0.70 13.50
N LEU A 23 -12.29 -0.63 13.48
CA LEU A 23 -11.54 0.33 14.28
C LEU A 23 -11.63 1.76 13.70
N SER A 24 -11.69 1.92 12.38
CA SER A 24 -11.94 3.22 11.74
C SER A 24 -13.34 3.73 12.04
N ASP A 25 -14.35 2.85 12.04
CA ASP A 25 -15.73 3.20 12.39
C ASP A 25 -15.88 3.62 13.87
N ILE A 26 -14.97 3.19 14.76
CA ILE A 26 -15.00 3.53 16.20
C ILE A 26 -14.24 4.83 16.50
N ILE A 27 -13.16 5.15 15.77
CA ILE A 27 -12.18 6.18 16.15
C ILE A 27 -12.12 7.32 15.13
N ASP A 28 -12.76 7.20 13.96
CA ASP A 28 -12.71 8.15 12.83
C ASP A 28 -11.28 8.62 12.50
N ALA A 29 -10.31 7.71 12.63
CA ALA A 29 -8.89 7.99 12.47
C ALA A 29 -8.41 7.54 11.09
N GLU A 30 -7.89 8.48 10.30
CA GLU A 30 -7.33 8.24 8.96
C GLU A 30 -6.01 7.44 8.98
N LEU A 31 -5.27 7.52 10.09
CA LEU A 31 -3.96 6.91 10.26
C LEU A 31 -3.90 6.07 11.53
N PHE A 32 -3.42 4.84 11.39
CA PHE A 32 -2.96 4.01 12.49
C PHE A 32 -1.45 3.95 12.53
N ILE A 33 -0.89 4.21 13.70
CA ILE A 33 0.53 4.07 13.97
C ILE A 33 0.68 2.98 15.03
N THR A 34 1.26 1.86 14.63
CA THR A 34 1.59 0.76 15.53
C THR A 34 3.00 0.94 16.02
N LEU A 35 3.21 0.83 17.32
CA LEU A 35 4.54 0.85 17.94
C LEU A 35 4.83 -0.52 18.56
N LYS A 36 6.02 -1.06 18.27
CA LYS A 36 6.46 -2.34 18.82
C LYS A 36 7.83 -2.17 19.47
N LEU A 37 7.86 -2.36 20.79
CA LEU A 37 9.10 -2.48 21.55
C LEU A 37 9.67 -3.88 21.35
N ASN A 38 10.86 -3.96 20.78
CA ASN A 38 11.58 -5.20 20.58
C ASN A 38 12.71 -5.27 21.62
N TYR A 39 12.51 -6.07 22.65
CA TYR A 39 13.48 -6.32 23.72
C TYR A 39 13.94 -7.77 23.66
N GLN A 40 15.26 -7.98 23.75
CA GLN A 40 15.86 -9.31 23.76
C GLN A 40 17.03 -9.35 24.75
N ARG A 41 16.98 -10.29 25.70
CA ARG A 41 18.13 -10.61 26.55
C ARG A 41 19.18 -11.34 25.71
N ILE A 42 20.41 -10.81 25.66
CA ILE A 42 21.52 -11.48 24.96
C ILE A 42 22.20 -12.44 25.94
N ASN A 43 22.50 -11.96 27.15
CA ASN A 43 23.06 -12.75 28.24
C ASN A 43 22.72 -12.10 29.59
N LYS A 44 23.29 -12.61 30.69
CA LYS A 44 23.07 -12.04 32.03
C LYS A 44 23.48 -10.57 32.15
N LEU A 45 24.48 -10.11 31.40
CA LEU A 45 25.03 -8.76 31.52
C LEU A 45 24.64 -7.84 30.36
N SER A 46 23.78 -8.29 29.44
CA SER A 46 23.42 -7.46 28.29
C SER A 46 22.07 -7.79 27.68
N SER A 47 21.44 -6.74 27.15
CA SER A 47 20.19 -6.83 26.40
C SER A 47 20.24 -5.95 25.16
N SER A 48 19.49 -6.33 24.15
CA SER A 48 19.23 -5.52 22.96
C SER A 48 17.84 -4.94 23.03
N VAL A 49 17.71 -3.66 22.68
CA VAL A 49 16.41 -2.99 22.56
C VAL A 49 16.36 -2.11 21.31
N TYR A 50 15.20 -2.09 20.66
CA TYR A 50 14.84 -1.12 19.63
C TYR A 50 13.32 -1.02 19.54
N ILE A 51 12.83 0.08 18.98
CA ILE A 51 11.41 0.27 18.71
C ILE A 51 11.22 0.28 17.20
N SER A 52 10.21 -0.44 16.72
CA SER A 52 9.76 -0.37 15.34
C SER A 52 8.36 0.21 15.28
N SER A 53 8.06 0.91 14.19
CA SER A 53 6.76 1.49 13.94
C SER A 53 6.27 1.18 12.54
N GLU A 54 4.96 0.99 12.42
CA GLU A 54 4.28 0.81 11.13
C GLU A 54 3.13 1.81 11.05
N ILE A 55 3.09 2.56 9.96
CA ILE A 55 2.05 3.56 9.69
C ILE A 55 1.14 2.99 8.61
N TYR A 56 -0.14 2.88 8.94
CA TYR A 56 -1.19 2.33 8.09
C TYR A 56 -2.25 3.40 7.83
N ASN A 57 -2.66 3.55 6.58
CA ASN A 57 -3.78 4.41 6.21
C ASN A 57 -5.04 3.56 6.15
N THR A 58 -6.01 3.88 7.00
CA THR A 58 -7.26 3.11 7.16
C THR A 58 -8.20 3.28 5.98
N GLN A 59 -8.22 4.47 5.36
CA GLN A 59 -9.09 4.77 4.22
C GLN A 59 -8.66 4.03 2.95
N THR A 60 -7.35 4.02 2.66
CA THR A 60 -6.77 3.38 1.46
C THR A 60 -6.38 1.92 1.71
N LYS A 61 -6.48 1.46 2.95
CA LYS A 61 -6.10 0.13 3.41
C LYS A 61 -4.65 -0.28 3.10
N ASN A 62 -3.73 0.68 3.10
CA ASN A 62 -2.34 0.48 2.69
C ASN A 62 -1.33 0.93 3.76
N TYR A 63 -0.18 0.26 3.80
CA TYR A 63 0.97 0.70 4.59
C TYR A 63 1.63 1.92 3.94
N ILE A 64 1.80 2.98 4.73
CA ILE A 64 2.50 4.20 4.29
C ILE A 64 4.01 4.04 4.47
N SER A 65 4.43 3.52 5.63
CA SER A 65 5.85 3.43 5.96
C SER A 65 6.08 2.48 7.14
N THR A 66 7.24 1.84 7.12
CA THR A 66 7.79 1.11 8.27
C THR A 66 9.12 1.75 8.65
N TRP A 67 9.33 1.94 9.95
CA TRP A 67 10.54 2.57 10.47
C TRP A 67 11.00 1.88 11.75
N SER A 68 12.29 1.97 12.05
CA SER A 68 12.82 1.47 13.32
C SER A 68 13.95 2.34 13.86
N THR A 69 13.99 2.47 15.18
CA THR A 69 15.10 3.12 15.86
C THR A 69 16.37 2.29 15.71
N PRO A 70 17.57 2.90 15.73
CA PRO A 70 18.81 2.15 15.80
C PRO A 70 18.82 1.21 17.01
N ARG A 71 19.25 -0.04 16.78
CA ARG A 71 19.37 -1.03 17.84
C ARG A 71 20.39 -0.58 18.90
N LYS A 72 19.97 -0.61 20.17
CA LYS A 72 20.85 -0.31 21.31
C LYS A 72 21.16 -1.59 22.07
N ILE A 73 22.42 -1.68 22.51
CA ILE A 73 22.87 -2.72 23.44
C ILE A 73 23.03 -2.04 24.79
N ILE A 74 22.32 -2.57 25.78
CA ILE A 74 22.43 -2.18 27.17
C ILE A 74 23.39 -3.17 27.83
N ARG A 75 24.38 -2.64 28.55
CA ARG A 75 25.34 -3.44 29.32
C ARG A 75 25.08 -3.17 30.79
N TYR A 76 24.79 -4.22 31.54
CA TYR A 76 24.50 -4.16 32.96
C TYR A 76 25.78 -4.41 33.78
N PRO A 77 25.97 -3.71 34.90
CA PRO A 77 26.97 -4.07 35.91
C PRO A 77 26.77 -5.51 36.42
N LYS A 78 27.83 -6.14 36.93
CA LYS A 78 27.77 -7.52 37.45
C LYS A 78 26.80 -7.70 38.62
N ASP A 79 26.64 -6.66 39.43
CA ASP A 79 25.81 -6.66 40.64
C ASP A 79 24.49 -5.88 40.43
N CYS A 80 24.06 -5.71 39.17
CA CYS A 80 22.82 -5.04 38.82
C CYS A 80 21.65 -5.97 39.10
N ASP A 81 20.79 -5.57 40.03
CA ASP A 81 19.53 -6.25 40.33
C ASP A 81 18.43 -5.85 39.33
N ASP A 82 17.24 -6.45 39.45
CA ASP A 82 16.13 -6.19 38.54
C ASP A 82 15.71 -4.71 38.51
N ILE A 83 15.87 -3.99 39.63
CA ILE A 83 15.56 -2.56 39.71
C ILE A 83 16.56 -1.77 38.87
N CYS A 84 17.85 -2.03 39.06
CA CYS A 84 18.93 -1.46 38.27
C CYS A 84 18.75 -1.74 36.77
N GLU A 85 18.45 -2.99 36.40
CA GLU A 85 18.24 -3.37 35.00
C GLU A 85 17.05 -2.62 34.37
N ASN A 86 15.92 -2.56 35.08
CA ASN A 86 14.72 -1.86 34.62
C ASN A 86 14.94 -0.35 34.47
N LEU A 87 15.72 0.26 35.36
CA LEU A 87 16.02 1.69 35.31
C LEU A 87 16.90 2.02 34.09
N MET A 88 17.95 1.22 33.85
CA MET A 88 18.79 1.35 32.66
C MET A 88 18.02 1.07 31.37
N LEU A 89 17.13 0.07 31.35
CA LEU A 89 16.26 -0.21 30.20
C LEU A 89 15.32 0.95 29.90
N SER A 90 14.64 1.46 30.93
CA SER A 90 13.68 2.55 30.80
C SER A 90 14.33 3.82 30.26
N GLU A 91 15.50 4.20 30.75
CA GLU A 91 16.27 5.35 30.25
C GLU A 91 16.54 5.23 28.74
N LYS A 92 16.95 4.04 28.27
CA LYS A 92 17.19 3.83 26.83
C LYS A 92 15.90 3.82 26.02
N VAL A 93 14.82 3.25 26.54
CA VAL A 93 13.52 3.23 25.86
C VAL A 93 12.93 4.63 25.72
N ILE A 94 13.09 5.50 26.73
CA ILE A 94 12.64 6.90 26.66
C ILE A 94 13.36 7.63 25.52
N LEU A 95 14.69 7.51 25.43
CA LEU A 95 15.47 8.13 24.36
C LEU A 95 15.09 7.61 22.97
N LEU A 96 14.85 6.30 22.85
CA LEU A 96 14.40 5.69 21.60
C LEU A 96 13.00 6.14 21.21
N SER A 97 12.10 6.32 22.19
CA SER A 97 10.75 6.84 21.98
C SER A 97 10.76 8.27 21.47
N ASP A 98 11.62 9.13 22.01
CA ASP A 98 11.78 10.51 21.54
C ASP A 98 12.32 10.55 20.09
N GLN A 99 13.34 9.74 19.79
CA GLN A 99 13.88 9.61 18.43
C GLN A 99 12.83 9.11 17.43
N LEU A 100 11.99 8.17 17.86
CA LEU A 100 10.88 7.64 17.08
C LEU A 100 9.82 8.70 16.82
N GLY A 101 9.39 9.42 17.84
CA GLY A 101 8.43 10.52 17.71
C GLY A 101 8.91 11.57 16.71
N ASN A 102 10.17 12.00 16.82
CA ASN A 102 10.78 12.94 15.88
C ASN A 102 10.85 12.39 14.45
N SER A 103 11.13 11.11 14.28
CA SER A 103 11.19 10.47 12.96
C SER A 103 9.81 10.33 12.33
N ILE A 104 8.80 9.91 13.10
CA ILE A 104 7.40 9.85 12.66
C ILE A 104 6.93 11.25 12.26
N LEU A 105 7.19 12.28 13.06
CA LEU A 105 6.82 13.66 12.72
C LEU A 105 7.42 14.11 11.40
N ARG A 106 8.69 13.78 11.12
CA ARG A 106 9.33 14.08 9.84
C ARG A 106 8.73 13.30 8.67
N ILE A 107 8.39 12.03 8.86
CA ILE A 107 7.73 11.20 7.84
C ILE A 107 6.35 11.78 7.52
N LEU A 108 5.57 12.12 8.55
CA LEU A 108 4.26 12.74 8.40
C LEU A 108 4.37 14.13 7.75
N ASP A 109 5.31 14.97 8.19
CA ASP A 109 5.54 16.30 7.60
C ASP A 109 6.02 16.20 6.14
N ALA A 110 6.88 15.23 5.81
CA ALA A 110 7.29 14.96 4.42
C ALA A 110 6.09 14.52 3.57
N LYS A 111 5.22 13.64 4.09
CA LYS A 111 3.99 13.22 3.42
C LYS A 111 2.99 14.36 3.28
N LEU A 112 2.87 15.21 4.28
CA LEU A 112 2.05 16.42 4.25
C LEU A 112 2.61 17.47 3.30
N LYS A 113 3.94 17.56 3.12
CA LYS A 113 4.60 18.43 2.14
C LYS A 113 4.51 17.87 0.73
N GLU A 114 4.63 16.56 0.55
CA GLU A 114 4.28 15.87 -0.69
C GLU A 114 2.81 16.15 -1.03
N GLN A 115 1.90 16.05 -0.06
CA GLN A 115 0.52 16.49 -0.26
C GLN A 115 0.47 17.98 -0.59
N LYS A 116 1.00 18.92 0.21
CA LYS A 116 0.88 20.38 -0.04
C LYS A 116 1.44 20.85 -1.39
N ASN A 117 2.46 20.18 -1.95
CA ASN A 117 2.95 20.50 -3.30
C ASN A 117 2.00 20.03 -4.42
N TYR A 118 1.01 19.19 -4.10
CA TYR A 118 0.05 18.62 -5.04
C TYR A 118 -1.44 18.73 -4.59
N SER A 119 -1.74 19.14 -3.35
CA SER A 119 -3.03 18.91 -2.67
C SER A 119 -4.03 20.04 -2.75
N ASN A 120 -3.68 21.17 -3.36
CA ASN A 120 -4.71 22.17 -3.66
C ASN A 120 -5.43 21.87 -4.98
N ILE A 121 -4.97 20.90 -5.78
CA ILE A 121 -5.60 20.59 -7.08
C ILE A 121 -5.60 19.10 -7.44
N SER A 122 -4.75 18.22 -6.86
CA SER A 122 -4.61 16.84 -7.36
C SER A 122 -5.20 15.72 -6.49
N LYS A 123 -5.76 14.74 -7.17
CA LYS A 123 -6.31 13.48 -6.68
C LYS A 123 -5.39 12.33 -7.11
N VAL A 124 -5.35 11.26 -6.33
CA VAL A 124 -4.58 10.05 -6.63
C VAL A 124 -5.54 8.94 -7.03
N TYR A 125 -5.28 8.32 -8.18
CA TYR A 125 -6.05 7.21 -8.73
C TYR A 125 -5.17 5.97 -8.88
N ASN A 126 -5.60 4.83 -8.35
CA ASN A 126 -4.87 3.58 -8.47
C ASN A 126 -5.39 2.81 -9.68
N PHE A 127 -4.55 2.66 -10.70
CA PHE A 127 -4.87 1.90 -11.89
C PHE A 127 -4.36 0.46 -11.76
N LYS A 128 -5.19 -0.50 -12.17
CA LYS A 128 -4.84 -1.92 -12.27
C LYS A 128 -5.34 -2.48 -13.60
N PHE A 129 -4.42 -2.92 -14.43
CA PHE A 129 -4.68 -3.52 -15.73
C PHE A 129 -4.37 -5.02 -15.68
N TYR A 130 -5.30 -5.85 -16.13
CA TYR A 130 -5.20 -7.31 -16.14
C TYR A 130 -5.27 -7.84 -17.57
N ASP A 131 -4.41 -8.82 -17.87
CA ASP A 131 -4.37 -9.55 -19.15
C ASP A 131 -4.04 -8.67 -20.38
N PHE A 132 -3.44 -7.50 -20.16
CA PHE A 132 -2.89 -6.65 -21.22
C PHE A 132 -1.48 -7.12 -21.62
N LYS A 133 -1.13 -6.91 -22.89
CA LYS A 133 0.25 -7.10 -23.36
C LYS A 133 1.10 -5.90 -22.92
N ASP A 134 2.38 -6.11 -22.68
CA ASP A 134 3.29 -5.02 -22.26
C ASP A 134 3.30 -3.86 -23.26
N LYS A 135 3.20 -4.14 -24.57
CA LYS A 135 3.08 -3.09 -25.60
C LYS A 135 1.83 -2.23 -25.42
N ASP A 136 0.69 -2.84 -25.10
CA ASP A 136 -0.58 -2.14 -24.88
C ASP A 136 -0.47 -1.29 -23.61
N ILE A 137 0.17 -1.80 -22.55
CA ILE A 137 0.41 -1.07 -21.30
C ILE A 137 1.33 0.13 -21.52
N ILE A 138 2.46 -0.06 -22.21
CA ILE A 138 3.40 1.04 -22.49
C ILE A 138 2.70 2.13 -23.29
N TYR A 139 1.92 1.76 -24.30
CA TYR A 139 1.16 2.70 -25.12
C TYR A 139 0.09 3.44 -24.32
N LEU A 140 -0.71 2.73 -23.52
CA LEU A 140 -1.73 3.34 -22.66
C LEU A 140 -1.10 4.29 -21.64
N THR A 141 0.01 3.89 -21.01
CA THR A 141 0.74 4.74 -20.08
C THR A 141 1.26 6.00 -20.76
N ASP A 142 1.79 5.89 -21.99
CA ASP A 142 2.26 7.04 -22.75
C ASP A 142 1.12 8.04 -23.03
N ILE A 143 -0.04 7.57 -23.49
CA ILE A 143 -1.24 8.42 -23.66
C ILE A 143 -1.68 9.03 -22.33
N MET A 144 -1.71 8.25 -21.26
CA MET A 144 -2.10 8.72 -19.93
C MET A 144 -1.16 9.79 -19.36
N VAL A 145 0.12 9.76 -19.73
CA VAL A 145 1.11 10.75 -19.32
C VAL A 145 1.04 12.00 -20.19
N ASN A 146 0.90 11.83 -21.51
CA ASN A 146 1.07 12.92 -22.46
C ASN A 146 -0.25 13.62 -22.83
N GLU A 147 -1.39 12.92 -22.78
CA GLU A 147 -2.66 13.42 -23.30
C GLU A 147 -3.75 13.58 -22.24
N PHE A 148 -3.72 12.79 -21.18
CA PHE A 148 -4.78 12.88 -20.17
C PHE A 148 -4.75 14.25 -19.49
N PRO A 149 -5.92 14.89 -19.36
CA PRO A 149 -6.00 16.22 -18.78
C PRO A 149 -5.54 16.20 -17.33
N GLY A 150 -4.75 17.19 -16.97
CA GLY A 150 -4.33 17.38 -15.58
C GLY A 150 -3.42 16.29 -15.05
N PHE A 151 -2.74 15.53 -15.92
CA PHE A 151 -1.66 14.63 -15.50
C PHE A 151 -0.60 15.38 -14.69
N ILE A 152 -0.07 14.72 -13.67
CA ILE A 152 1.00 15.26 -12.82
C ILE A 152 2.18 14.29 -12.76
N LYS A 153 1.93 13.05 -12.32
CA LYS A 153 2.97 12.01 -12.23
C LYS A 153 2.38 10.61 -12.07
N ILE A 154 3.20 9.61 -12.36
CA ILE A 154 2.97 8.20 -12.01
C ILE A 154 4.00 7.78 -10.96
N THR A 155 3.57 6.98 -9.98
CA THR A 155 4.46 6.35 -8.99
C THR A 155 4.01 4.91 -8.71
N ASN A 156 4.83 4.14 -7.99
CA ASN A 156 4.51 2.77 -7.55
C ASN A 156 4.15 1.83 -8.71
N GLU A 157 4.86 1.94 -9.83
CA GLU A 157 4.69 1.03 -10.96
C GLU A 157 5.13 -0.38 -10.56
N GLN A 158 4.22 -1.34 -10.73
CA GLN A 158 4.44 -2.74 -10.41
C GLN A 158 3.85 -3.60 -11.53
N SER A 159 4.58 -4.66 -11.88
CA SER A 159 4.13 -5.70 -12.79
C SER A 159 4.27 -7.05 -12.11
N PHE A 160 3.16 -7.78 -11.95
CA PHE A 160 3.13 -9.11 -11.36
C PHE A 160 2.28 -10.05 -12.20
N GLY A 161 2.92 -11.03 -12.84
CA GLY A 161 2.25 -11.95 -13.75
C GLY A 161 1.59 -11.21 -14.91
N LYS A 162 0.26 -11.21 -14.96
CA LYS A 162 -0.53 -10.50 -15.99
C LYS A 162 -1.17 -9.21 -15.48
N GLN A 163 -0.77 -8.74 -14.30
CA GLN A 163 -1.27 -7.52 -13.70
C GLN A 163 -0.22 -6.42 -13.78
N ASN A 164 -0.60 -5.26 -14.29
CA ASN A 164 0.17 -4.03 -14.22
C ASN A 164 -0.59 -3.01 -13.36
N SER A 165 0.11 -2.32 -12.46
CA SER A 165 -0.53 -1.35 -11.58
C SER A 165 0.35 -0.17 -11.23
N TRP A 166 -0.28 0.99 -11.05
CA TRP A 166 0.41 2.22 -10.66
C TRP A 166 -0.52 3.21 -9.97
N SER A 167 0.06 4.15 -9.24
CA SER A 167 -0.61 5.32 -8.68
C SER A 167 -0.46 6.50 -9.64
N TYR A 168 -1.59 7.03 -10.10
CA TYR A 168 -1.70 8.12 -11.07
C TYR A 168 -2.20 9.39 -10.40
N TYR A 169 -1.39 10.44 -10.43
CA TYR A 169 -1.73 11.74 -9.84
C TYR A 169 -2.29 12.65 -10.91
N SER A 170 -3.48 13.19 -10.67
CA SER A 170 -4.12 14.12 -11.61
C SER A 170 -4.99 15.15 -10.94
N SER A 171 -5.02 16.36 -11.49
CA SER A 171 -5.96 17.40 -11.09
C SER A 171 -7.39 17.21 -11.62
N THR A 172 -7.57 16.24 -12.50
CA THR A 172 -8.86 15.94 -13.12
C THR A 172 -9.72 15.04 -12.23
N ASP A 173 -11.04 15.21 -12.32
CA ASP A 173 -12.02 14.35 -11.65
C ASP A 173 -12.10 12.94 -12.27
N LEU A 174 -12.59 11.99 -11.46
CA LEU A 174 -12.68 10.59 -11.83
C LEU A 174 -13.55 10.33 -13.06
N LEU A 175 -14.64 11.08 -13.24
CA LEU A 175 -15.57 10.88 -14.35
C LEU A 175 -14.90 11.24 -15.67
N LYS A 176 -14.18 12.36 -15.71
CA LYS A 176 -13.42 12.78 -16.88
C LYS A 176 -12.24 11.84 -17.17
N LEU A 177 -11.51 11.39 -16.14
CA LEU A 177 -10.47 10.37 -16.33
C LEU A 177 -11.01 9.05 -16.86
N LYS A 178 -12.14 8.57 -16.34
CA LYS A 178 -12.83 7.38 -16.85
C LYS A 178 -13.16 7.53 -18.33
N LYS A 179 -13.69 8.69 -18.74
CA LYS A 179 -14.01 8.98 -20.14
C LYS A 179 -12.76 8.92 -21.03
N TRP A 180 -11.66 9.55 -20.60
CA TRP A 180 -10.39 9.52 -21.33
C TRP A 180 -9.83 8.10 -21.45
N LEU A 181 -9.87 7.32 -20.37
CA LEU A 181 -9.47 5.91 -20.41
C LEU A 181 -10.27 5.10 -21.42
N MET A 182 -11.60 5.28 -21.46
CA MET A 182 -12.43 4.59 -22.44
C MET A 182 -12.10 4.97 -23.89
N ILE A 183 -11.77 6.25 -24.13
CA ILE A 183 -11.33 6.72 -25.45
C ILE A 183 -10.02 6.05 -25.84
N SER A 184 -9.00 6.09 -24.97
CA SER A 184 -7.69 5.50 -25.26
C SER A 184 -7.72 3.97 -25.42
N LEU A 185 -8.62 3.28 -24.70
CA LEU A 185 -8.86 1.85 -24.92
C LEU A 185 -9.54 1.59 -26.27
N SER A 186 -10.43 2.49 -26.72
CA SER A 186 -11.03 2.39 -28.05
C SER A 186 -10.01 2.65 -29.16
N ASP A 187 -9.01 3.50 -28.94
CA ASP A 187 -7.94 3.78 -29.92
C ASP A 187 -7.03 2.57 -30.17
N ILE A 188 -7.01 1.60 -29.25
CA ILE A 188 -6.35 0.29 -29.41
C ILE A 188 -7.34 -0.83 -29.77
N ASP A 189 -8.48 -0.47 -30.39
CA ASP A 189 -9.54 -1.37 -30.84
C ASP A 189 -10.19 -2.22 -29.73
N LEU A 190 -10.20 -1.75 -28.48
CA LEU A 190 -10.89 -2.43 -27.38
C LEU A 190 -12.23 -1.76 -27.07
N ASN A 191 -13.30 -2.55 -27.12
CA ASN A 191 -14.65 -2.11 -26.80
C ASN A 191 -15.06 -2.58 -25.40
N ILE A 192 -15.71 -1.68 -24.67
CA ILE A 192 -16.27 -2.00 -23.36
C ILE A 192 -17.30 -3.13 -23.47
N ASP A 193 -17.33 -4.01 -22.46
CA ASP A 193 -18.24 -5.16 -22.33
C ASP A 193 -18.12 -6.24 -23.43
N LYS A 194 -17.21 -6.05 -24.39
CA LYS A 194 -16.85 -7.05 -25.42
C LYS A 194 -15.44 -7.55 -25.29
N ASP A 195 -14.50 -6.63 -25.05
CA ASP A 195 -13.07 -6.90 -25.03
C ASP A 195 -12.47 -6.69 -23.65
N TYR A 196 -13.13 -5.90 -22.79
CA TYR A 196 -12.70 -5.68 -21.41
C TYR A 196 -13.86 -5.31 -20.47
N GLU A 197 -13.62 -5.54 -19.19
CA GLU A 197 -14.43 -5.06 -18.08
C GLU A 197 -13.72 -3.86 -17.41
N LEU A 198 -14.47 -2.80 -17.11
CA LEU A 198 -14.00 -1.64 -16.37
C LEU A 198 -14.81 -1.48 -15.07
N SER A 199 -14.15 -1.65 -13.94
CA SER A 199 -14.74 -1.38 -12.63
C SER A 199 -14.04 -0.21 -11.94
N VAL A 200 -14.83 0.63 -11.29
CA VAL A 200 -14.37 1.82 -10.58
C VAL A 200 -14.94 1.79 -9.17
N SER A 201 -14.07 1.80 -8.17
CA SER A 201 -14.44 1.85 -6.75
C SER A 201 -13.59 2.90 -6.06
N ASP A 202 -14.21 4.00 -5.64
CA ASP A 202 -13.55 5.19 -5.11
C ASP A 202 -12.45 5.67 -6.08
N ASN A 203 -11.20 5.67 -5.64
CA ASN A 203 -10.04 6.06 -6.43
C ASN A 203 -9.38 4.88 -7.16
N ASN A 204 -9.96 3.67 -7.12
CA ASN A 204 -9.41 2.49 -7.77
C ASN A 204 -10.10 2.25 -9.11
N ILE A 205 -9.30 2.12 -10.17
CA ILE A 205 -9.73 1.87 -11.54
C ILE A 205 -9.13 0.54 -11.96
N PHE A 206 -10.00 -0.44 -12.24
CA PHE A 206 -9.60 -1.77 -12.67
C PHE A 206 -10.06 -2.00 -14.10
N VAL A 207 -9.14 -2.43 -14.95
CA VAL A 207 -9.40 -2.76 -16.36
C VAL A 207 -8.95 -4.19 -16.59
N LYS A 208 -9.88 -5.07 -16.96
CA LYS A 208 -9.59 -6.48 -17.21
C LYS A 208 -9.92 -6.84 -18.63
N LYS A 209 -8.90 -7.16 -19.43
CA LYS A 209 -9.06 -7.62 -20.81
C LYS A 209 -9.57 -9.06 -20.81
N PHE A 210 -10.58 -9.36 -21.64
CA PHE A 210 -11.07 -10.71 -21.78
C PHE A 210 -10.10 -11.56 -22.61
N PRO A 211 -9.98 -12.86 -22.31
CA PRO A 211 -9.16 -13.75 -23.12
C PRO A 211 -9.75 -13.90 -24.53
N SER A 212 -8.94 -13.66 -25.56
CA SER A 212 -9.30 -13.95 -26.94
C SER A 212 -9.20 -15.47 -27.18
N PHE A 213 -10.33 -16.16 -27.26
CA PHE A 213 -10.35 -17.55 -27.69
C PHE A 213 -10.22 -17.60 -29.22
N ASN A 214 -9.00 -17.71 -29.72
CA ASN A 214 -8.81 -18.18 -31.09
C ASN A 214 -9.25 -19.65 -31.11
N SER A 215 -10.45 -19.92 -31.63
CA SER A 215 -10.88 -21.29 -31.91
C SER A 215 -10.01 -21.86 -33.03
N ILE A 216 -8.83 -22.36 -32.68
CA ILE A 216 -8.12 -23.31 -33.52
C ILE A 216 -8.90 -24.62 -33.38
N GLY A 217 -10.02 -24.70 -34.10
CA GLY A 217 -10.67 -25.96 -34.37
C GLY A 217 -9.63 -26.85 -35.06
N SER A 218 -9.16 -27.86 -34.33
CA SER A 218 -8.47 -28.99 -34.90
C SER A 218 -9.37 -29.56 -36.00
N LYS A 219 -9.08 -29.24 -37.26
CA LYS A 219 -9.64 -29.98 -38.39
C LYS A 219 -9.06 -31.38 -38.28
N GLY A 220 -9.85 -32.28 -37.67
CA GLY A 220 -9.57 -33.69 -37.59
C GLY A 220 -9.18 -34.20 -38.98
N ASN A 221 -8.02 -34.85 -39.04
CA ASN A 221 -7.45 -35.39 -40.26
C ASN A 221 -8.28 -36.62 -40.67
N THR A 222 -9.24 -36.48 -41.59
CA THR A 222 -10.13 -37.57 -42.04
C THR A 222 -9.50 -38.51 -43.06
N LYS A 223 -8.18 -38.45 -43.32
CA LYS A 223 -7.50 -39.34 -44.28
C LYS A 223 -6.90 -40.61 -43.67
N LYS A 224 -7.61 -41.29 -42.77
CA LYS A 224 -7.15 -42.61 -42.25
C LYS A 224 -8.18 -43.73 -42.25
N PHE A 225 -9.30 -43.57 -42.93
CA PHE A 225 -10.23 -44.65 -43.21
C PHE A 225 -10.63 -44.60 -44.68
N ASN A 226 -9.84 -45.28 -45.51
CA ASN A 226 -10.21 -45.91 -46.77
C ASN A 226 -9.13 -46.93 -47.10
#